data_AF-A0A835BT23-F1
#
_entry.id   AF-A0A835BT23-F1
#
_cell.length_a   1.000
_cell.length_b   1.000
_cell.length_c   1.000
_cell.angle_alpha   90.00
_cell.angle_beta   90.00
_cell.angle_gamma   90.00
#
_symmetry.space_group_name_H-M   'P 1'
#
loop_
_entity.id
_entity.type
_entity.pdbx_description
1 polymer ?
#
loop_
_entity_poly.entity_id
_entity_poly.type
_entity_poly.pdbx_seq_one_letter_code
_entity_poly.pdbx_strand_id
1 'polypeptide(L)' 'MLVTWEIWKERNGRVFQRKEHSTIALMATIKSEPEAWTRAGARHLEALSWGE' A
#
# COMPACT_ATOMS: atom_id res chain seq x y z
N MET A 1 1.70 -9.84 -0.23
CA MET A 1 1.06 -9.41 -1.49
C MET A 1 0.79 -7.91 -1.55
N LEU A 2 0.18 -7.27 -0.53
CA LEU A 2 -0.15 -5.84 -0.55
C LEU A 2 1.06 -4.91 -0.74
N VAL A 3 2.14 -5.10 0.02
CA VAL A 3 3.37 -4.29 -0.12
C VAL A 3 3.94 -4.38 -1.56
N THR A 4 4.09 -5.60 -2.08
CA THR A 4 4.58 -5.84 -3.45
C THR A 4 3.67 -5.21 -4.50
N TRP A 5 2.35 -5.25 -4.29
CA TRP A 5 1.36 -4.63 -5.15
C TRP A 5 1.49 -3.10 -5.18
N GLU A 6 1.62 -2.44 -4.03
CA GLU A 6 1.82 -0.99 -3.96
C GLU A 6 3.12 -0.54 -4.64
N ILE A 7 4.21 -1.28 -4.45
CA ILE A 7 5.50 -0.99 -5.11
C ILE A 7 5.37 -1.15 -6.64
N TRP A 8 4.67 -2.19 -7.09
CA TRP A 8 4.44 -2.42 -8.52
C TRP A 8 3.59 -1.29 -9.13
N LYS A 9 2.51 -0.86 -8.45
CA LYS A 9 1.69 0.28 -8.89
C LYS A 9 2.51 1.56 -8.97
N GLU A 10 3.33 1.86 -7.96
CA GLU A 10 4.20 3.04 -7.97
C GLU A 10 5.18 3.01 -9.15
N ARG A 11 5.85 1.88 -9.38
CA ARG A 11 6.77 1.72 -10.52
C ARG A 11 6.05 1.97 -11.84
N ASN A 12 4.84 1.43 -12.01
CA ASN A 12 4.07 1.63 -13.23
C ASN A 12 3.57 3.07 -13.38
N GLY A 13 3.16 3.72 -12.29
CA GLY A 13 2.82 5.15 -12.29
C GLY A 13 3.99 6.02 -12.74
N ARG A 14 5.19 5.75 -12.25
CA ARG A 14 6.41 6.46 -12.65
C ARG A 14 6.72 6.26 -14.14
N VAL A 15 6.68 5.02 -14.62
CA VAL A 15 7.09 4.68 -16.00
C VAL A 15 6.04 5.12 -17.02
N PHE A 16 4.77 4.77 -16.80
CA PHE A 16 3.73 4.96 -17.81
C PHE A 16 2.97 6.27 -17.68
N GLN A 17 2.87 6.83 -16.46
CA GLN A 17 2.09 8.04 -16.19
C GLN A 17 2.98 9.24 -15.83
N ARG A 18 4.31 9.05 -15.72
CA ARG A 18 5.26 10.07 -15.21
C ARG A 18 4.84 10.67 -13.88
N LYS A 19 4.13 9.88 -13.06
CA LYS A 19 3.68 10.27 -11.74
C LYS A 19 4.54 9.59 -10.70
N GLU A 20 5.19 10.39 -9.87
CA GLU A 20 6.03 9.93 -8.77
C GLU A 20 5.40 10.35 -7.44
N HIS A 21 5.25 9.40 -6.53
CA HIS A 21 4.96 9.67 -5.13
C HIS A 21 6.25 9.77 -4.34
N SER A 22 6.27 10.66 -3.33
CA SER A 22 7.38 10.67 -2.38
C SER A 22 7.41 9.35 -1.60
N THR A 23 8.59 8.93 -1.15
CA THR A 23 8.75 7.70 -0.35
C THR A 23 7.85 7.70 0.89
N ILE A 24 7.64 8.88 1.51
CA ILE A 24 6.75 9.05 2.68
C ILE A 24 5.30 8.76 2.29
N ALA A 25 4.83 9.31 1.16
CA ALA A 25 3.45 9.09 0.68
C ALA A 25 3.20 7.62 0.29
N LEU A 26 4.18 6.98 -0.35
CA LEU A 26 4.11 5.56 -0.67
C LEU A 26 4.06 4.70 0.61
N MET A 27 4.90 5.02 1.60
CA MET A 27 4.91 4.31 2.88
C MET A 27 3.57 4.47 3.62
N ALA A 28 2.99 5.66 3.62
CA ALA A 28 1.66 5.88 4.22
C ALA A 28 0.57 5.06 3.53
N THR A 29 0.63 4.94 2.20
CA THR A 29 -0.29 4.09 1.43
C THR A 29 -0.12 2.62 1.81
N ILE A 30 1.12 2.12 1.85
CA ILE A 30 1.43 0.75 2.24
C ILE A 30 0.96 0.43 3.67
N LYS A 31 1.08 1.39 4.60
CA LYS A 31 0.65 1.21 5.99
C LYS A 31 -0.87 1.17 6.17
N SER A 32 -1.61 1.96 5.39
CA SER A 32 -3.07 2.06 5.50
C SER A 32 -3.82 0.94 4.75
N GLU A 33 -3.19 0.33 3.74
CA GLU A 33 -3.81 -0.69 2.90
C GLU A 33 -4.29 -1.92 3.73
N PRO A 34 -3.50 -2.53 4.64
CA PRO A 34 -3.96 -3.65 5.46
C PRO A 34 -5.25 -3.35 6.26
N GLU A 35 -5.38 -2.15 6.80
CA GLU A 35 -6.56 -1.74 7.55
C GLU A 35 -7.79 -1.60 6.64
N ALA A 36 -7.61 -1.03 5.43
CA ALA A 36 -8.67 -0.91 4.46
C ALA A 36 -9.24 -2.28 4.06
N TRP A 37 -8.36 -3.26 3.81
CA TRP A 37 -8.77 -4.63 3.52
C TRP A 37 -9.38 -5.35 4.71
N THR A 38 -8.87 -5.11 5.92
CA THR A 38 -9.45 -5.64 7.16
C THR A 38 -10.89 -5.14 7.33
N ARG A 39 -11.14 -3.84 7.13
CA ARG A 39 -12.48 -3.24 7.15
C ARG A 39 -13.38 -3.80 6.04
N ALA A 40 -12.82 -4.18 4.90
CA ALA A 40 -13.54 -4.85 3.82
C ALA A 40 -13.81 -6.35 4.08
N GLY A 41 -13.42 -6.87 5.26
CA GLY A 41 -13.72 -8.24 5.70
C GLY A 41 -12.54 -9.21 5.63
N ALA A 42 -11.38 -8.79 5.11
CA ALA A 42 -10.17 -9.61 5.07
C ALA A 42 -9.44 -9.60 6.43
N ARG A 43 -10.11 -10.06 7.49
CA ARG A 43 -9.63 -10.00 8.88
C ARG A 43 -8.25 -10.62 9.12
N HIS A 44 -7.85 -11.61 8.32
CA HIS A 44 -6.52 -12.22 8.41
C HIS A 44 -5.37 -11.26 8.07
N LEU A 45 -5.66 -10.12 7.42
CA LEU A 45 -4.68 -9.08 7.11
C LEU A 45 -4.43 -8.12 8.29
N GLU A 46 -5.18 -8.22 9.39
CA GLU A 46 -4.95 -7.43 10.60
C GLU A 46 -3.54 -7.65 11.17
N ALA A 47 -2.98 -8.84 11.01
CA ALA A 47 -1.59 -9.14 11.39
C ALA A 47 -0.53 -8.34 10.61
N LEU A 48 -0.92 -7.70 9.50
CA LEU A 48 -0.07 -6.79 8.72
C LEU A 48 -0.31 -5.32 9.09
N SER A 49 -1.26 -5.03 9.98
CA SER A 49 -1.43 -3.68 10.52
C SER A 49 -0.18 -3.29 11.30
N TRP A 50 0.25 -2.06 11.08
CA TRP A 50 1.40 -1.52 11.78
C TRP A 50 0.88 -1.01 13.11
N GLY A 51 1.18 -1.70 14.21
CA GLY A 51 0.85 -1.20 15.55
C GLY A 51 1.54 0.14 15.79
N GLU A 52 0.77 1.16 16.16
CA GLU A 52 1.27 2.39 16.77
C GLU A 52 1.36 2.24 18.29
#